data_AF-A0A932M5E2-F1
#
_entry.id   AF-A0A932M5E2-F1
#
_cell.length_a   1.000
_cell.length_b   1.000
_cell.length_c   1.000
_cell.angle_alpha   90.00
_cell.angle_beta   90.00
_cell.angle_gamma   90.00
#
_symmetry.space_group_name_H-M   'P 1'
#
loop_
_entity.id
_entity.type
_entity.pdbx_description
1 polymer ?
#
loop_
_entity_poly.entity_id
_entity_poly.type
_entity_poly.pdbx_seq_one_letter_code
_entity_poly.pdbx_strand_id
1 'polypeptide(L)'
;MRAVALLFMCWVSLASAQPAAPVVVLVQSGAIGPASAEYLHRGLEKAAELKAQLVILRMDTPGGLDTSMRAIIKDILASPVPIATFVAPNGARAASAGTYILYASHIAAMAPATNLGAATPVAIGDAGESGEPQPKRKSAKGEDAQRDPGTSSTRQTLTRKQVNDAAAFIRGLAQLRGRNADWADKAVREAVSLSAQEALEIKVIDAVAEDVPQLLRQLDGRKVSVLGRESPLATARAEIVEYQPDWRTRLLGTITDPSIAYVLLLIGIYGLLLEFYNPGFVAPGVIGGISLLVALFAFHLLPVSYTGVALILLGIGLFVAEYFVAGFGVLGLGGIVAFAIGSVMLIDTEAPGFSIPLPLVIAATATSALFLLATLHLALRARRRPVVSGREHLLGATGEVVEEGGGETYARVHGEIWKVRSDGPLQLGQSVRVTGMDGLELAVEPERKGEGS
;
A
#
# COMPACT_ATOMS: atom_id res chain seq x y z
N MET A 1 49.77 -63.62 11.46
CA MET A 1 49.09 -62.84 12.52
C MET A 1 49.39 -61.33 12.47
N ARG A 2 50.61 -60.88 12.13
CA ARG A 2 50.91 -59.43 12.03
C ARG A 2 50.20 -58.69 10.87
N ALA A 3 49.99 -59.33 9.72
CA ALA A 3 49.29 -58.73 8.58
C ALA A 3 47.79 -58.54 8.81
N VAL A 4 47.15 -59.44 9.58
CA VAL A 4 45.73 -59.35 9.94
C VAL A 4 45.49 -58.24 10.98
N ALA A 5 46.44 -58.03 11.90
CA ALA A 5 46.40 -56.93 12.86
C ALA A 5 46.58 -55.56 12.18
N LEU A 6 47.39 -55.45 11.14
CA LEU A 6 47.57 -54.22 10.35
C LEU A 6 46.34 -53.89 9.50
N LEU A 7 45.66 -54.90 8.95
CA LEU A 7 44.38 -54.73 8.24
C LEU A 7 43.24 -54.32 9.18
N PHE A 8 43.23 -54.79 10.43
CA PHE A 8 42.26 -54.36 11.44
C PHE A 8 42.54 -52.93 11.95
N MET A 9 43.81 -52.51 12.05
CA MET A 9 44.18 -51.15 12.42
C MET A 9 43.87 -50.11 11.34
N CYS A 10 43.96 -50.47 10.05
CA CYS A 10 43.56 -49.57 8.96
C CYS A 10 42.04 -49.39 8.84
N TRP A 11 41.23 -50.30 9.39
CA TRP A 11 39.77 -50.18 9.34
C TRP A 11 39.17 -49.29 10.43
N VAL A 12 39.89 -49.09 11.54
CA VAL A 12 39.43 -48.27 12.67
C VAL A 12 39.77 -46.77 12.51
N SER A 13 40.52 -46.40 11.48
CA SER A 13 40.88 -44.98 11.22
C SER A 13 40.00 -44.27 10.17
N LEU A 14 38.90 -44.86 9.72
CA LEU A 14 37.80 -44.03 9.21
C LEU A 14 37.11 -43.37 10.41
N ALA A 15 37.78 -42.36 10.98
CA ALA A 15 37.09 -41.33 11.72
C ALA A 15 36.06 -40.76 10.75
N SER A 16 34.80 -41.16 10.92
CA SER A 16 33.66 -40.53 10.27
C SER A 16 33.75 -39.06 10.62
N ALA A 17 34.24 -38.23 9.69
CA ALA A 17 34.12 -36.79 9.81
C ALA A 17 32.62 -36.53 9.96
N GLN A 18 32.19 -36.15 11.16
CA GLN A 18 30.79 -35.79 11.36
C GLN A 18 30.47 -34.72 10.32
N PRO A 19 29.39 -34.89 9.54
CA PRO A 19 29.02 -33.89 8.56
C PRO A 19 28.86 -32.57 9.29
N ALA A 20 29.50 -31.52 8.76
CA ALA A 20 29.41 -30.19 9.34
C ALA A 20 27.93 -29.83 9.45
N ALA A 21 27.52 -29.31 10.61
CA ALA A 21 26.14 -28.88 10.80
C ALA A 21 25.74 -27.88 9.70
N PRO A 22 24.47 -27.83 9.27
CA PRO A 22 24.09 -27.01 8.14
C PRO A 22 24.23 -25.53 8.43
N VAL A 23 24.38 -24.74 7.37
CA VAL A 23 24.23 -23.29 7.39
C VAL A 23 22.86 -22.97 6.79
N VAL A 24 22.04 -22.25 7.53
CA VAL A 24 20.72 -21.81 7.03
C VAL A 24 20.83 -20.42 6.45
N VAL A 25 20.34 -20.22 5.23
CA VAL A 25 20.30 -18.92 4.57
C VAL A 25 18.87 -18.39 4.60
N LEU A 26 18.69 -17.21 5.21
CA LEU A 26 17.48 -16.42 5.19
C LEU A 26 17.69 -15.22 4.27
N VAL A 27 16.75 -14.98 3.36
CA VAL A 27 16.81 -13.87 2.41
C VAL A 27 15.80 -12.79 2.79
N GLN A 28 16.28 -11.60 3.11
CA GLN A 28 15.46 -10.41 3.34
C GLN A 28 15.71 -9.38 2.24
N SER A 29 14.69 -9.12 1.42
CA SER A 29 14.73 -8.11 0.35
C SER A 29 13.56 -7.14 0.49
N GLY A 30 13.83 -5.85 0.34
CA GLY A 30 12.83 -4.79 0.48
C GLY A 30 12.65 -4.32 1.92
N ALA A 31 11.52 -3.68 2.19
CA ALA A 31 11.27 -3.01 3.45
C ALA A 31 11.13 -4.00 4.63
N ILE A 32 11.59 -3.58 5.81
CA ILE A 32 11.42 -4.32 7.07
C ILE A 32 10.03 -4.05 7.63
N GLY A 33 9.16 -5.06 7.54
CA GLY A 33 7.79 -5.02 8.06
C GLY A 33 7.38 -6.30 8.81
N PRO A 34 6.09 -6.41 9.16
CA PRO A 34 5.57 -7.52 9.96
C PRO A 34 5.78 -8.89 9.28
N ALA A 35 5.58 -8.95 7.95
CA ALA A 35 5.79 -10.19 7.19
C ALA A 35 7.26 -10.66 7.21
N SER A 36 8.21 -9.74 7.04
CA SER A 36 9.64 -10.07 7.15
C SER A 36 10.04 -10.46 8.57
N ALA A 37 9.48 -9.81 9.59
CA ALA A 37 9.76 -10.16 10.98
C ALA A 37 9.30 -11.59 11.31
N GLU A 38 8.07 -11.94 10.93
CA GLU A 38 7.52 -13.30 11.10
C GLU A 38 8.34 -14.35 10.34
N TYR A 39 8.75 -14.04 9.11
CA TYR A 39 9.59 -14.95 8.32
C TYR A 39 10.96 -15.18 8.94
N LEU A 40 11.62 -14.12 9.40
CA LEU A 40 12.91 -14.24 10.07
C LEU A 40 12.78 -14.98 11.39
N HIS A 41 11.74 -14.71 12.17
CA HIS A 41 11.44 -15.44 13.40
C HIS A 41 11.35 -16.95 13.15
N ARG A 42 10.47 -17.37 12.23
CA ARG A 42 10.30 -18.79 11.86
C ARG A 42 11.56 -19.39 11.24
N GLY A 43 12.32 -18.61 10.47
CA GLY A 43 13.59 -19.03 9.90
C GLY A 43 14.65 -19.31 10.95
N LEU A 44 14.72 -18.48 12.00
CA LEU A 44 15.63 -18.67 13.14
C LEU A 44 15.21 -19.87 14.00
N GLU A 45 13.91 -20.04 14.26
CA GLU A 45 13.39 -21.26 14.91
C GLU A 45 13.77 -22.50 14.09
N LYS A 46 13.60 -22.45 12.77
CA LYS A 46 13.94 -23.58 11.91
C LYS A 46 15.43 -23.90 11.93
N ALA A 47 16.28 -22.87 11.94
CA ALA A 47 17.72 -23.05 12.09
C ALA A 47 18.10 -23.70 13.42
N ALA A 48 17.42 -23.33 14.51
CA ALA A 48 17.60 -23.95 15.81
C ALA A 48 17.15 -25.42 15.83
N GLU A 49 16.00 -25.75 15.22
CA GLU A 49 15.52 -27.13 15.05
C GLU A 49 16.51 -28.00 14.27
N LEU A 50 17.07 -27.46 13.18
CA LEU A 50 18.06 -28.13 12.35
C LEU A 50 19.44 -28.23 13.03
N LYS A 51 19.60 -27.63 14.21
CA LYS A 51 20.88 -27.48 14.91
C LYS A 51 21.95 -26.90 13.98
N ALA A 52 21.54 -25.92 13.18
CA ALA A 52 22.43 -25.22 12.27
C ALA A 52 23.60 -24.61 13.05
N GLN A 53 24.79 -24.61 12.47
CA GLN A 53 25.94 -23.95 13.11
C GLN A 53 25.94 -22.44 12.90
N LEU A 54 25.24 -21.95 11.87
CA LEU A 54 25.21 -20.54 11.49
C LEU A 54 23.96 -20.25 10.68
N VAL A 55 23.37 -19.08 10.91
CA VAL A 55 22.38 -18.48 10.02
C VAL A 55 23.04 -17.34 9.25
N ILE A 56 22.93 -17.36 7.92
CA ILE A 56 23.24 -16.21 7.08
C ILE A 56 21.94 -15.46 6.79
N LEU A 57 21.81 -14.24 7.32
CA LEU A 57 20.77 -13.31 6.92
C LEU A 57 21.29 -12.48 5.73
N ARG A 58 21.00 -12.93 4.50
CA ARG A 58 21.29 -12.16 3.30
C ARG A 58 20.30 -11.02 3.19
N MET A 59 20.78 -9.78 3.17
CA MET A 59 19.94 -8.61 3.34
C MET A 59 20.17 -7.55 2.26
N ASP A 60 19.06 -7.06 1.70
CA ASP A 60 18.98 -5.85 0.90
C ASP A 60 17.73 -5.07 1.30
N THR A 61 17.91 -4.01 2.07
CA THR A 61 16.80 -3.25 2.65
C THR A 61 17.05 -1.74 2.66
N PRO A 62 16.05 -0.93 2.25
CA PRO A 62 16.08 0.51 2.44
C PRO A 62 15.78 0.94 3.88
N GLY A 63 15.33 0.03 4.74
CA GLY A 63 14.78 0.36 6.05
C GLY A 63 13.39 -0.23 6.26
N GLY A 64 12.65 0.29 7.23
CA GLY A 64 11.28 -0.14 7.50
C GLY A 64 10.79 0.30 8.87
N LEU A 65 9.82 -0.42 9.41
CA LEU A 65 9.15 -0.09 10.67
C LEU A 65 10.04 -0.41 11.88
N ASP A 66 10.15 0.54 12.82
CA ASP A 66 10.90 0.38 14.08
C ASP A 66 10.42 -0.83 14.90
N THR A 67 9.11 -1.06 14.95
CA THR A 67 8.51 -2.21 15.66
C THR A 67 9.00 -3.54 15.11
N SER A 68 9.03 -3.68 13.78
CA SER A 68 9.49 -4.89 13.08
C SER A 68 11.01 -5.06 13.23
N MET A 69 11.77 -3.98 13.10
CA MET A 69 13.21 -3.96 13.35
C MET A 69 13.55 -4.44 14.77
N ARG A 70 12.89 -3.89 15.79
CA ARG A 70 13.14 -4.26 17.19
C ARG A 70 12.73 -5.69 17.49
N ALA A 71 11.65 -6.20 16.87
CA ALA A 71 11.27 -7.60 16.97
C ALA A 71 12.38 -8.53 16.43
N ILE A 72 12.86 -8.26 15.21
CA ILE A 72 13.96 -9.02 14.59
C ILE A 72 15.23 -8.98 15.45
N ILE A 73 15.58 -7.81 15.99
CA ILE A 73 16.76 -7.67 16.86
C ILE A 73 16.60 -8.52 18.13
N LYS A 74 15.42 -8.54 18.76
CA LYS A 74 15.16 -9.40 19.92
C LYS A 74 15.35 -10.87 19.57
N ASP A 75 14.85 -11.32 18.42
CA ASP A 75 15.03 -12.70 17.97
C ASP A 75 16.51 -13.03 17.73
N ILE A 76 17.27 -12.12 17.10
CA ILE A 76 18.72 -12.27 16.89
C ILE A 76 19.47 -12.39 18.23
N LEU A 77 19.11 -11.58 19.22
CA LEU A 77 19.75 -11.59 20.54
C LEU A 77 19.38 -12.83 21.36
N ALA A 78 18.18 -13.37 21.18
CA ALA A 78 17.71 -14.57 21.87
C ALA A 78 18.11 -15.89 21.19
N SER A 79 18.56 -15.83 19.93
CA SER A 79 18.85 -17.02 19.13
C SER A 79 19.97 -17.89 19.73
N PRO A 80 19.77 -19.22 19.81
CA PRO A 80 20.82 -20.17 20.20
C PRO A 80 21.81 -20.47 19.07
N VAL A 81 21.51 -20.05 17.83
CA VAL A 81 22.38 -20.20 16.65
C VAL A 81 22.97 -18.83 16.30
N PRO A 82 24.28 -18.70 16.02
CA PRO A 82 24.85 -17.42 15.62
C PRO A 82 24.26 -16.95 14.28
N ILE A 83 24.11 -15.64 14.14
CA ILE A 83 23.60 -15.00 12.92
C ILE A 83 24.68 -14.12 12.32
N ALA A 84 24.99 -14.34 11.04
CA ALA A 84 25.76 -13.43 10.22
C ALA A 84 24.82 -12.65 9.28
N THR A 85 24.71 -11.34 9.47
CA THR A 85 24.05 -10.49 8.48
C THR A 85 25.02 -10.22 7.35
N PHE A 86 24.61 -10.55 6.12
CA PHE A 86 25.39 -10.35 4.91
C PHE A 86 24.66 -9.42 3.95
N VAL A 87 25.15 -8.18 3.81
CA VAL A 87 24.58 -7.20 2.88
C VAL A 87 25.01 -7.58 1.46
N ALA A 88 24.08 -8.12 0.68
CA ALA A 88 24.35 -8.71 -0.62
C ALA A 88 23.06 -8.87 -1.44
N PRO A 89 23.13 -8.92 -2.78
CA PRO A 89 24.35 -8.96 -3.63
C PRO A 89 25.03 -7.58 -3.79
N ASN A 90 26.01 -7.48 -4.69
CA ASN A 90 26.58 -6.19 -5.08
C ASN A 90 25.48 -5.19 -5.45
N GLY A 91 25.59 -3.94 -4.98
CA GLY A 91 24.55 -2.91 -5.12
C GLY A 91 23.46 -2.93 -4.05
N ALA A 92 23.40 -3.97 -3.21
CA ALA A 92 22.50 -4.02 -2.06
C ALA A 92 22.87 -3.00 -0.98
N ARG A 93 21.94 -2.77 -0.07
CA ARG A 93 22.13 -1.87 1.07
C ARG A 93 21.55 -2.41 2.37
N ALA A 94 22.12 -1.95 3.47
CA ALA A 94 21.58 -2.10 4.81
C ALA A 94 21.32 -0.71 5.39
N ALA A 95 20.28 -0.04 4.89
CA ALA A 95 19.93 1.31 5.34
C ALA A 95 18.92 1.28 6.49
N SER A 96 18.90 2.33 7.31
CA SER A 96 17.92 2.52 8.38
C SER A 96 17.81 1.28 9.30
N ALA A 97 16.65 0.64 9.39
CA ALA A 97 16.43 -0.60 10.14
C ALA A 97 17.47 -1.70 9.85
N GLY A 98 17.95 -1.81 8.61
CA GLY A 98 18.99 -2.77 8.22
C GLY A 98 20.31 -2.56 8.98
N THR A 99 20.69 -1.31 9.26
CA THR A 99 21.89 -0.99 10.04
C THR A 99 21.78 -1.56 11.45
N TYR A 100 20.64 -1.40 12.13
CA TYR A 100 20.46 -1.93 13.48
C TYR A 100 20.45 -3.46 13.51
N ILE A 101 19.79 -4.11 12.54
CA ILE A 101 19.78 -5.57 12.40
C ILE A 101 21.21 -6.10 12.22
N LEU A 102 22.00 -5.47 11.35
CA LEU A 102 23.40 -5.79 11.15
C LEU A 102 24.23 -5.61 12.44
N TYR A 103 24.00 -4.52 13.19
CA TYR A 103 24.67 -4.26 14.46
C TYR A 103 24.32 -5.26 15.55
N ALA A 104 23.10 -5.80 15.55
CA ALA A 104 22.66 -6.82 16.51
C ALA A 104 23.28 -8.21 16.22
N SER A 105 23.58 -8.49 14.96
CA SER A 105 24.08 -9.80 14.51
C SER A 105 25.45 -10.15 15.09
N HIS A 106 25.71 -11.45 15.17
CA HIS A 106 26.96 -11.98 15.71
C HIS A 106 28.13 -11.66 14.78
N ILE A 107 27.88 -11.73 13.47
CA ILE A 107 28.83 -11.38 12.41
C ILE A 107 28.14 -10.38 11.48
N ALA A 108 28.87 -9.35 11.06
CA ALA A 108 28.43 -8.39 10.06
C ALA A 108 29.34 -8.50 8.83
N ALA A 109 28.76 -8.76 7.67
CA ALA A 109 29.50 -8.88 6.42
C ALA A 109 28.82 -8.10 5.31
N MET A 110 29.60 -7.68 4.31
CA MET A 110 29.10 -6.92 3.17
C MET A 110 29.73 -7.42 1.87
N ALA A 111 28.96 -7.39 0.79
CA ALA A 111 29.49 -7.57 -0.54
C ALA A 111 30.15 -6.30 -1.07
N PRO A 112 31.09 -6.39 -2.03
CA PRO A 112 31.62 -5.21 -2.71
C PRO A 112 30.50 -4.34 -3.30
N ALA A 113 30.74 -3.04 -3.39
CA ALA A 113 29.76 -2.06 -3.89
C ALA A 113 28.39 -2.11 -3.17
N THR A 114 28.39 -2.41 -1.87
CA THR A 114 27.22 -2.24 -0.99
C THR A 114 27.45 -1.10 0.00
N ASN A 115 26.37 -0.62 0.63
CA ASN A 115 26.45 0.41 1.67
C ASN A 115 25.60 0.09 2.89
N LEU A 116 25.92 0.72 4.02
CA LEU A 116 25.11 0.72 5.24
C LEU A 116 25.06 2.12 5.87
N GLY A 117 24.09 2.36 6.76
CA GLY A 117 23.97 3.62 7.50
C GLY A 117 22.58 4.25 7.33
N ALA A 118 22.53 5.59 7.26
CA ALA A 118 21.30 6.38 7.18
C ALA A 118 20.26 5.89 8.23
N ALA A 119 20.68 5.83 9.49
CA ALA A 119 19.98 5.17 10.59
C ALA A 119 19.11 6.11 11.43
N THR A 120 18.89 7.33 10.95
CA THR A 120 18.07 8.36 11.59
C THR A 120 16.59 7.96 11.59
N PRO A 121 15.93 7.92 12.76
CA PRO A 121 14.48 7.78 12.82
C PRO A 121 13.81 8.98 12.16
N VAL A 122 12.86 8.70 11.28
CA VAL A 122 12.00 9.69 10.66
C VAL A 122 10.66 9.69 11.39
N ALA A 123 10.20 10.86 11.81
CA ALA A 123 8.99 11.00 12.60
C ALA A 123 7.75 11.06 11.68
N ILE A 124 6.63 10.60 12.23
CA ILE A 124 5.29 10.73 11.67
C ILE A 124 4.96 12.23 11.57
N GLY A 125 4.74 12.72 10.33
CA GLY A 125 4.35 14.10 10.03
C GLY A 125 5.47 15.13 9.79
N ASP A 126 6.69 14.74 9.42
CA ASP A 126 7.77 15.68 9.06
C ASP A 126 7.70 16.13 7.59
N ALA A 127 6.54 16.68 7.21
CA ALA A 127 6.42 17.40 5.95
C ALA A 127 7.26 18.69 6.01
N GLY A 128 8.54 18.62 5.65
CA GLY A 128 9.23 19.73 5.01
C GLY A 128 10.53 20.28 5.60
N GLU A 129 11.32 19.54 6.39
CA GLU A 129 12.66 20.01 6.81
C GLU A 129 13.81 19.04 6.51
N SER A 130 13.81 18.41 5.33
CA SER A 130 15.07 17.97 4.70
C SER A 130 15.67 19.14 3.91
N GLY A 131 16.09 20.19 4.61
CA GLY A 131 16.78 21.34 4.04
C GLY A 131 17.91 21.76 4.98
N GLU A 132 19.12 21.85 4.43
CA GLU A 132 20.35 22.25 5.11
C GLU A 132 20.17 23.36 6.17
N PRO A 133 20.97 23.40 7.25
CA PRO A 133 20.95 24.51 8.20
C PRO A 133 21.40 25.80 7.50
N GLN A 134 20.43 26.58 6.99
CA GLN A 134 20.73 27.89 6.43
C GLN A 134 21.21 28.84 7.54
N PRO A 135 22.28 29.61 7.30
CA PRO A 135 22.80 30.56 8.28
C PRO A 135 21.78 31.68 8.50
N LYS A 136 21.44 31.93 9.77
CA LYS A 136 20.52 32.99 10.21
C LYS A 136 20.91 34.35 9.60
N ARG A 137 20.21 34.78 8.56
CA ARG A 137 20.20 36.17 8.11
C ARG A 137 19.23 36.97 8.99
N LYS A 138 19.79 37.88 9.79
CA LYS A 138 19.03 38.92 10.50
C LYS A 138 18.54 39.97 9.49
N SER A 139 17.22 40.09 9.30
CA SER A 139 16.60 41.32 8.75
C SER A 139 15.15 41.50 9.20
N ALA A 140 14.94 42.54 10.00
CA ALA A 140 13.82 43.50 10.08
C ALA A 140 12.32 43.10 9.93
N LYS A 141 11.58 43.39 11.01
CA LYS A 141 10.23 44.02 11.15
C LYS A 141 9.14 43.75 10.08
N GLY A 142 8.00 43.22 10.55
CA GLY A 142 6.68 43.50 9.98
C GLY A 142 5.65 42.37 10.09
N GLU A 143 4.72 42.51 11.03
CA GLU A 143 3.29 42.10 10.99
C GLU A 143 2.88 40.61 11.12
N ASP A 144 2.31 40.35 12.31
CA ASP A 144 1.34 39.34 12.75
C ASP A 144 0.85 38.29 11.75
N ALA A 145 1.45 37.10 11.86
CA ALA A 145 0.71 35.85 11.77
C ALA A 145 1.02 35.04 13.04
N GLN A 146 0.03 34.95 13.93
CA GLN A 146 0.03 34.17 15.15
C GLN A 146 0.32 32.69 14.84
N ARG A 147 1.60 32.30 14.79
CA ARG A 147 2.03 30.90 14.81
C ARG A 147 2.19 30.49 16.26
N ASP A 148 1.32 29.59 16.73
CA ASP A 148 1.38 29.00 18.06
C ASP A 148 2.79 28.49 18.39
N PRO A 149 3.51 29.09 19.37
CA PRO A 149 4.87 28.67 19.74
C PRO A 149 4.90 27.35 20.55
N GLY A 150 3.75 26.82 20.98
CA GLY A 150 3.66 25.60 21.80
C GLY A 150 3.83 24.28 21.01
N THR A 151 3.41 24.25 19.75
CA THR A 151 3.38 23.00 18.94
C THR A 151 4.76 22.65 18.37
N SER A 152 5.56 23.68 18.04
CA SER A 152 6.92 23.51 17.50
C SER A 152 7.92 23.00 18.55
N SER A 153 7.90 23.54 19.78
CA SER A 153 8.83 23.11 20.84
C SER A 153 8.59 21.67 21.31
N THR A 154 7.32 21.25 21.34
CA THR A 154 6.92 19.89 21.70
C THR A 154 7.36 18.90 20.62
N ARG A 155 7.14 19.19 19.33
CA ARG A 155 7.57 18.35 18.20
C ARG A 155 9.09 18.20 18.15
N GLN A 156 9.84 19.31 18.23
CA GLN A 156 11.31 19.27 18.29
C GLN A 156 11.83 18.46 19.49
N THR A 157 11.14 18.54 20.62
CA THR A 157 11.48 17.76 21.82
C THR A 157 11.23 16.27 21.60
N LEU A 158 10.14 15.88 20.93
CA LEU A 158 9.83 14.48 20.60
C LEU A 158 10.83 13.89 19.60
N THR A 159 11.13 14.59 18.51
CA THR A 159 12.14 14.15 17.52
C THR A 159 13.50 13.97 18.18
N ARG A 160 13.93 14.92 19.03
CA ARG A 160 15.19 14.80 19.76
C ARG A 160 15.20 13.61 20.73
N LYS A 161 14.08 13.31 21.39
CA LYS A 161 13.96 12.11 22.24
C LYS A 161 14.08 10.83 21.42
N GLN A 162 13.44 10.75 20.25
CA GLN A 162 13.51 9.60 19.35
C GLN A 162 14.93 9.38 18.83
N VAL A 163 15.60 10.44 18.35
CA VAL A 163 17.00 10.37 17.89
C VAL A 163 17.93 9.94 19.02
N ASN A 164 17.74 10.46 20.23
CA ASN A 164 18.56 10.07 21.38
C ASN A 164 18.34 8.61 21.80
N ASP A 165 17.09 8.13 21.80
CA ASP A 165 16.77 6.72 22.07
C ASP A 165 17.43 5.81 21.02
N ALA A 166 17.25 6.13 19.76
CA ALA A 166 17.79 5.36 18.64
C ALA A 166 19.33 5.33 18.65
N ALA A 167 19.97 6.47 18.92
CA ALA A 167 21.42 6.57 19.05
C ALA A 167 21.95 5.75 20.25
N ALA A 168 21.28 5.82 21.40
CA ALA A 168 21.62 5.00 22.56
C ALA A 168 21.45 3.51 22.26
N PHE A 169 20.38 3.14 21.56
CA PHE A 169 20.07 1.76 21.20
C PHE A 169 21.14 1.16 20.28
N ILE A 170 21.47 1.82 19.15
CA ILE A 170 22.50 1.31 18.25
C ILE A 170 23.89 1.28 18.90
N ARG A 171 24.19 2.25 19.77
CA ARG A 171 25.44 2.29 20.53
C ARG A 171 25.54 1.09 21.48
N GLY A 172 24.44 0.73 22.13
CA GLY A 172 24.35 -0.48 22.95
C GLY A 172 24.60 -1.77 22.15
N LEU A 173 24.01 -1.89 20.96
CA LEU A 173 24.26 -3.03 20.06
C LEU A 173 25.73 -3.07 19.60
N ALA A 174 26.31 -1.90 19.28
CA ALA A 174 27.71 -1.78 18.91
C ALA A 174 28.65 -2.26 20.01
N GLN A 175 28.41 -1.82 21.25
CA GLN A 175 29.19 -2.23 22.42
C GLN A 175 29.05 -3.73 22.69
N LEU A 176 27.82 -4.26 22.63
CA LEU A 176 27.55 -5.68 22.81
C LEU A 176 28.34 -6.56 21.83
N ARG A 177 28.53 -6.09 20.59
CA ARG A 177 29.22 -6.83 19.52
C ARG A 177 30.65 -6.36 19.24
N GLY A 178 31.17 -5.41 20.03
CA GLY A 178 32.52 -4.87 19.87
C GLY A 178 32.77 -4.11 18.57
N ARG A 179 31.72 -3.49 18.00
CA ARG A 179 31.73 -2.66 16.79
C ARG A 179 31.89 -1.18 17.11
N ASN A 180 32.16 -0.37 16.08
CA ASN A 180 32.37 1.07 16.22
C ASN A 180 31.12 1.83 16.69
N ALA A 181 31.05 2.05 18.01
CA ALA A 181 29.96 2.72 18.69
C ALA A 181 29.84 4.22 18.35
N ASP A 182 30.95 4.87 17.99
CA ASP A 182 30.97 6.29 17.67
C ASP A 182 30.44 6.55 16.26
N TRP A 183 30.82 5.71 15.29
CA TRP A 183 30.19 5.75 13.99
C TRP A 183 28.71 5.39 14.06
N ALA A 184 28.34 4.41 14.89
CA ALA A 184 26.93 4.03 15.07
C ALA A 184 26.07 5.22 15.55
N ASP A 185 26.57 6.03 16.49
CA ASP A 185 25.90 7.26 16.93
C ASP A 185 25.78 8.28 15.80
N LYS A 186 26.84 8.50 15.01
CA LYS A 186 26.82 9.38 13.83
C LYS A 186 25.85 8.91 12.76
N ALA A 187 25.76 7.61 12.50
CA ALA A 187 24.83 7.05 11.51
C ALA A 187 23.37 7.41 11.85
N VAL A 188 23.06 7.62 13.13
CA VAL A 188 21.73 8.03 13.60
C VAL A 188 21.58 9.54 13.64
N ARG A 189 22.56 10.29 14.15
CA ARG A 189 22.44 11.74 14.36
C ARG A 189 22.70 12.56 13.09
N GLU A 190 23.57 12.07 12.22
CA GLU A 190 24.07 12.76 11.03
C GLU A 190 23.66 12.06 9.72
N ALA A 191 22.91 10.95 9.81
CA ALA A 191 22.47 10.14 8.67
C ALA A 191 23.60 9.66 7.74
N VAL A 192 24.83 9.52 8.26
CA VAL A 192 25.99 9.10 7.46
C VAL A 192 25.85 7.65 6.97
N SER A 193 26.50 7.36 5.84
CA SER A 193 26.58 6.02 5.24
C SER A 193 28.03 5.67 4.93
N LEU A 194 28.33 4.37 4.86
CA LEU A 194 29.66 3.84 4.50
C LEU A 194 29.57 2.82 3.39
N SER A 195 30.61 2.75 2.57
CA SER A 195 30.87 1.62 1.69
C SER A 195 31.36 0.40 2.49
N ALA A 196 31.27 -0.79 1.87
CA ALA A 196 31.76 -2.04 2.48
C ALA A 196 33.23 -1.96 2.94
N GLN A 197 34.10 -1.29 2.18
CA GLN A 197 35.53 -1.22 2.49
C GLN A 197 35.81 -0.31 3.70
N GLU A 198 35.24 0.89 3.71
CA GLU A 198 35.36 1.83 4.82
C GLU A 198 34.77 1.24 6.10
N ALA A 199 33.63 0.56 5.99
CA ALA A 199 32.98 -0.10 7.11
C ALA A 199 33.87 -1.19 7.74
N LEU A 200 34.67 -1.90 6.94
CA LEU A 200 35.63 -2.88 7.44
C LEU A 200 36.79 -2.18 8.16
N GLU A 201 37.35 -1.13 7.55
CA GLU A 201 38.49 -0.38 8.08
C GLU A 201 38.22 0.20 9.47
N ILE A 202 37.04 0.79 9.67
CA ILE A 202 36.66 1.39 10.96
C ILE A 202 35.92 0.43 11.89
N LYS A 203 35.93 -0.88 11.61
CA LYS A 203 35.34 -1.94 12.45
C LYS A 203 33.83 -1.78 12.70
N VAL A 204 33.09 -1.36 11.67
CA VAL A 204 31.63 -1.40 11.62
C VAL A 204 31.15 -2.79 11.18
N ILE A 205 31.90 -3.45 10.29
CA ILE A 205 31.67 -4.83 9.88
C ILE A 205 32.89 -5.70 10.17
N ASP A 206 32.69 -7.01 10.01
CA ASP A 206 33.68 -8.05 10.29
C ASP A 206 34.36 -8.62 9.03
N ALA A 207 33.71 -8.56 7.86
CA ALA A 207 34.19 -9.18 6.63
C ALA A 207 33.61 -8.54 5.36
N VAL A 208 34.37 -8.64 4.27
CA VAL A 208 33.89 -8.33 2.90
C VAL A 208 34.02 -9.58 2.04
N ALA A 209 32.94 -9.99 1.39
CA ALA A 209 32.87 -11.20 0.56
C ALA A 209 31.86 -11.02 -0.60
N GLU A 210 32.18 -11.52 -1.79
CA GLU A 210 31.36 -11.43 -3.00
C GLU A 210 30.08 -12.27 -2.92
N ASP A 211 30.15 -13.42 -2.27
CA ASP A 211 29.04 -14.36 -2.16
C ASP A 211 29.05 -15.14 -0.83
N VAL A 212 27.97 -15.90 -0.59
CA VAL A 212 27.83 -16.74 0.61
C VAL A 212 28.95 -17.80 0.68
N PRO A 213 29.29 -18.55 -0.39
CA PRO A 213 30.42 -19.48 -0.35
C PRO A 213 31.76 -18.86 0.07
N GLN A 214 32.10 -17.66 -0.41
CA GLN A 214 33.33 -16.96 -0.03
C GLN A 214 33.27 -16.50 1.42
N LEU A 215 32.14 -15.96 1.87
CA LEU A 215 31.94 -15.60 3.27
C LEU A 215 32.13 -16.81 4.18
N LEU A 216 31.55 -17.96 3.84
CA LEU A 216 31.70 -19.20 4.62
C LEU A 216 33.15 -19.69 4.66
N ARG A 217 33.95 -19.50 3.60
CA ARG A 217 35.39 -19.79 3.63
C ARG A 217 36.14 -18.85 4.57
N GLN A 218 35.79 -17.56 4.62
CA GLN A 218 36.43 -16.59 5.51
C GLN A 218 36.04 -16.78 6.98
N LEU A 219 34.84 -17.31 7.25
CA LEU A 219 34.34 -17.54 8.61
C LEU A 219 34.76 -18.91 9.19
N ASP A 220 35.34 -19.78 8.38
CA ASP A 220 35.76 -21.11 8.83
C ASP A 220 36.83 -21.01 9.93
N GLY A 221 36.63 -21.76 11.02
CA GLY A 221 37.48 -21.72 12.21
C GLY A 221 37.30 -20.50 13.11
N ARG A 222 36.50 -19.50 12.71
CA ARG A 222 36.25 -18.31 13.54
C ARG A 222 35.45 -18.68 14.78
N LYS A 223 35.89 -18.19 15.96
CA LYS A 223 35.14 -18.33 17.21
C LYS A 223 34.04 -17.28 17.29
N VAL A 224 32.83 -17.71 17.60
CA VAL A 224 31.67 -16.82 17.81
C VAL A 224 31.08 -17.10 19.19
N SER A 225 30.82 -16.02 19.94
CA SER A 225 30.16 -16.10 21.24
C SER A 225 28.65 -16.00 21.09
N VAL A 226 27.93 -17.04 21.51
CA VAL A 226 26.46 -17.12 21.48
C VAL A 226 25.98 -17.44 22.89
N LEU A 227 25.15 -16.57 23.46
CA LEU A 227 24.61 -16.71 24.82
C LEU A 227 25.71 -16.98 25.87
N GLY A 228 26.89 -16.37 25.70
CA GLY A 228 28.05 -16.51 26.60
C GLY A 228 28.91 -17.77 26.37
N ARG A 229 28.60 -18.59 25.35
CA ARG A 229 29.40 -19.76 24.96
C ARG A 229 30.14 -19.48 23.66
N GLU A 230 31.45 -19.66 23.66
CA GLU A 230 32.24 -19.60 22.44
C GLU A 230 32.28 -20.96 21.74
N SER A 231 31.97 -20.98 20.45
CA SER A 231 32.15 -22.15 19.60
C SER A 231 32.86 -21.75 18.30
N PRO A 232 33.82 -22.56 17.79
CA PRO A 232 34.35 -22.38 16.45
C PRO A 232 33.29 -22.74 15.40
N LEU A 233 33.30 -22.01 14.29
CA LEU A 233 32.52 -22.33 13.09
C LEU A 233 33.28 -23.34 12.21
N ALA A 234 32.58 -24.29 11.61
CA ALA A 234 33.10 -25.29 10.69
C ALA A 234 32.36 -25.19 9.34
N THR A 235 32.51 -24.05 8.66
CA THR A 235 31.69 -23.62 7.52
C THR A 235 32.24 -24.05 6.16
N ALA A 236 33.51 -24.47 6.04
CA ALA A 236 34.14 -24.76 4.75
C ALA A 236 33.46 -25.89 3.92
N ARG A 237 32.76 -26.82 4.59
CA ARG A 237 32.05 -27.94 3.96
C ARG A 237 30.60 -28.07 4.43
N ALA A 238 30.06 -27.01 5.01
CA ALA A 238 28.69 -27.03 5.51
C ALA A 238 27.69 -27.08 4.35
N GLU A 239 26.65 -27.88 4.50
CA GLU A 239 25.51 -27.84 3.60
C GLU A 239 24.78 -26.49 3.75
N ILE A 240 24.51 -25.83 2.63
CA ILE A 240 23.77 -24.57 2.60
C ILE A 240 22.29 -24.89 2.37
N VAL A 241 21.47 -24.63 3.38
CA VAL A 241 20.02 -24.82 3.34
C VAL A 241 19.35 -23.45 3.21
N GLU A 242 18.84 -23.13 2.03
CA GLU A 242 18.08 -21.88 1.83
C GLU A 242 16.64 -22.06 2.31
N TYR A 243 16.24 -21.29 3.32
CA TYR A 243 14.86 -21.30 3.82
C TYR A 243 14.08 -20.19 3.13
N GLN A 244 13.20 -20.58 2.20
CA GLN A 244 12.43 -19.63 1.40
C GLN A 244 11.15 -19.17 2.12
N PRO A 245 10.69 -17.93 1.88
CA PRO A 245 9.38 -17.47 2.36
C PRO A 245 8.26 -18.38 1.85
N ASP A 246 7.43 -18.87 2.77
CA ASP A 246 6.25 -19.66 2.45
C ASP A 246 5.14 -18.80 1.82
N TRP A 247 4.12 -19.47 1.26
CA TRP A 247 3.01 -18.77 0.59
C TRP A 247 2.29 -17.79 1.54
N ARG A 248 2.20 -18.12 2.83
CA ARG A 248 1.59 -17.28 3.86
C ARG A 248 2.40 -16.01 4.07
N THR A 249 3.71 -16.11 4.22
CA THR A 249 4.60 -14.95 4.32
C THR A 249 4.49 -14.07 3.08
N ARG A 250 4.48 -14.68 1.88
CA ARG A 250 4.34 -13.93 0.62
C ARG A 250 3.00 -13.18 0.58
N LEU A 251 1.91 -13.86 0.92
CA LEU A 251 0.57 -13.25 0.99
C LEU A 251 0.53 -12.10 2.00
N LEU A 252 1.06 -12.31 3.21
CA LEU A 252 1.15 -11.27 4.23
C LEU A 252 1.98 -10.09 3.73
N GLY A 253 3.14 -10.34 3.11
CA GLY A 253 3.99 -9.30 2.52
C GLY A 253 3.25 -8.48 1.47
N THR A 254 2.51 -9.15 0.58
CA THR A 254 1.67 -8.50 -0.43
C THR A 254 0.53 -7.67 0.19
N ILE A 255 -0.14 -8.17 1.23
CA ILE A 255 -1.23 -7.46 1.89
C ILE A 255 -0.71 -6.26 2.70
N THR A 256 0.49 -6.38 3.29
CA THR A 256 1.14 -5.30 4.04
C THR A 256 1.82 -4.26 3.15
N ASP A 257 1.79 -4.42 1.82
CA ASP A 257 2.21 -3.36 0.91
C ASP A 257 1.16 -2.24 0.92
N PRO A 258 1.52 -0.99 1.26
CA PRO A 258 0.56 0.11 1.35
C PRO A 258 -0.17 0.41 0.05
N SER A 259 0.47 0.21 -1.10
CA SER A 259 -0.14 0.45 -2.40
C SER A 259 -1.23 -0.58 -2.68
N ILE A 260 -0.94 -1.85 -2.37
CA ILE A 260 -1.91 -2.95 -2.51
C ILE A 260 -3.06 -2.78 -1.52
N ALA A 261 -2.76 -2.47 -0.25
CA ALA A 261 -3.78 -2.18 0.76
C ALA A 261 -4.70 -1.03 0.33
N TYR A 262 -4.13 0.04 -0.24
CA TYR A 262 -4.90 1.16 -0.80
C TYR A 262 -5.76 0.76 -2.00
N VAL A 263 -5.24 -0.03 -2.94
CA VAL A 263 -6.02 -0.54 -4.08
C VAL A 263 -7.16 -1.44 -3.60
N LEU A 264 -6.91 -2.32 -2.63
CA LEU A 264 -7.93 -3.17 -2.02
C LEU A 264 -9.01 -2.35 -1.30
N LEU A 265 -8.65 -1.24 -0.64
CA LEU A 265 -9.62 -0.30 -0.08
C LEU A 265 -10.52 0.28 -1.19
N LEU A 266 -9.94 0.73 -2.30
CA LEU A 266 -10.71 1.30 -3.40
C LEU A 266 -11.62 0.27 -4.07
N ILE A 267 -11.10 -0.92 -4.39
CA ILE A 267 -11.91 -2.04 -4.91
C ILE A 267 -13.02 -2.38 -3.92
N GLY A 268 -12.68 -2.37 -2.62
CA GLY A 268 -13.62 -2.62 -1.54
C GLY A 268 -14.80 -1.67 -1.56
N ILE A 269 -14.51 -0.37 -1.56
CA ILE A 269 -15.53 0.67 -1.51
C ILE A 269 -16.31 0.75 -2.83
N TYR A 270 -15.64 0.75 -3.99
CA TYR A 270 -16.33 0.79 -5.28
C TYR A 270 -17.16 -0.47 -5.56
N GLY A 271 -16.68 -1.65 -5.16
CA GLY A 271 -17.44 -2.90 -5.29
C GLY A 271 -18.75 -2.86 -4.51
N LEU A 272 -18.71 -2.35 -3.27
CA LEU A 272 -19.91 -2.13 -2.47
C LEU A 272 -20.83 -1.07 -3.11
N LEU A 273 -20.29 0.05 -3.57
CA LEU A 273 -21.08 1.09 -4.25
C LEU A 273 -21.81 0.55 -5.48
N LEU A 274 -21.14 -0.26 -6.30
CA LEU A 274 -21.74 -0.86 -7.50
C LEU A 274 -22.87 -1.83 -7.17
N GLU A 275 -22.74 -2.62 -6.10
CA GLU A 275 -23.81 -3.50 -5.61
C GLU A 275 -25.02 -2.70 -5.12
N PHE A 276 -24.80 -1.59 -4.41
CA PHE A 276 -25.88 -0.70 -3.97
C PHE A 276 -26.60 -0.03 -5.15
N TYR A 277 -25.89 0.35 -6.21
CA TYR A 277 -26.49 0.95 -7.40
C TYR A 277 -27.17 -0.05 -8.33
N ASN A 278 -26.70 -1.29 -8.39
CA ASN A 278 -27.25 -2.35 -9.24
C ASN A 278 -27.58 -3.58 -8.39
N PRO A 279 -28.67 -3.54 -7.60
CA PRO A 279 -29.05 -4.66 -6.76
C PRO A 279 -29.21 -5.94 -7.60
N GLY A 280 -28.54 -7.02 -7.19
CA GLY A 280 -28.70 -8.35 -7.79
C GLY A 280 -27.50 -8.89 -8.57
N PHE A 281 -26.42 -8.12 -8.73
CA PHE A 281 -25.17 -8.62 -9.32
C PHE A 281 -24.37 -9.50 -8.35
N VAL A 282 -24.49 -9.32 -7.03
CA VAL A 282 -23.87 -10.03 -5.89
C VAL A 282 -22.33 -10.07 -5.90
N ALA A 283 -21.70 -10.34 -7.03
CA ALA A 283 -20.26 -10.44 -7.21
C ALA A 283 -19.51 -9.14 -6.86
N PRO A 284 -19.94 -7.93 -7.30
CA PRO A 284 -19.29 -6.68 -6.88
C PRO A 284 -19.35 -6.49 -5.35
N GLY A 285 -20.49 -6.83 -4.73
CA GLY A 285 -20.65 -6.75 -3.27
C GLY A 285 -19.72 -7.70 -2.52
N VAL A 286 -19.60 -8.96 -2.96
CA VAL A 286 -18.72 -9.97 -2.33
C VAL A 286 -17.25 -9.61 -2.51
N ILE A 287 -16.83 -9.27 -3.74
CA ILE A 287 -15.44 -8.86 -4.03
C ILE A 287 -15.11 -7.60 -3.24
N GLY A 288 -16.03 -6.64 -3.20
CA GLY A 288 -15.91 -5.41 -2.41
C GLY A 288 -15.75 -5.70 -0.92
N GLY A 289 -16.65 -6.50 -0.34
CA GLY A 289 -16.59 -6.88 1.08
C GLY A 289 -15.28 -7.56 1.48
N ILE A 290 -14.83 -8.55 0.70
CA ILE A 290 -13.57 -9.26 0.97
C ILE A 290 -12.38 -8.30 0.85
N SER A 291 -12.33 -7.50 -0.22
CA SER A 291 -11.22 -6.55 -0.45
C SER A 291 -11.16 -5.50 0.65
N LEU A 292 -12.31 -5.01 1.12
CA LEU A 292 -12.40 -4.06 2.22
C LEU A 292 -11.92 -4.68 3.54
N LEU A 293 -12.33 -5.90 3.87
CA LEU A 293 -11.88 -6.59 5.09
C LEU A 293 -10.37 -6.84 5.08
N VAL A 294 -9.81 -7.24 3.94
CA VAL A 294 -8.36 -7.44 3.79
C VAL A 294 -7.61 -6.10 3.89
N ALA A 295 -8.12 -5.03 3.29
CA ALA A 295 -7.54 -3.70 3.42
C ALA A 295 -7.56 -3.19 4.88
N LEU A 296 -8.66 -3.40 5.60
CA LEU A 296 -8.76 -3.05 7.02
C LEU A 296 -7.77 -3.86 7.88
N PHE A 297 -7.58 -5.15 7.58
CA PHE A 297 -6.55 -5.96 8.23
C PHE A 297 -5.14 -5.44 7.94
N ALA A 298 -4.84 -5.04 6.70
CA ALA A 298 -3.56 -4.42 6.34
C ALA A 298 -3.33 -3.12 7.12
N PHE A 299 -4.36 -2.28 7.24
CA PHE A 299 -4.30 -1.02 7.99
C PHE A 299 -4.15 -1.20 9.49
N HIS A 300 -4.54 -2.34 10.04
CA HIS A 300 -4.24 -2.68 11.43
C HIS A 300 -2.75 -2.98 11.65
N LEU A 301 -2.07 -3.54 10.64
CA LEU A 301 -0.64 -3.86 10.68
C LEU A 301 0.26 -2.67 10.30
N LEU A 302 -0.28 -1.71 9.56
CA LEU A 302 0.42 -0.52 9.10
C LEU A 302 0.12 0.69 10.01
N PRO A 303 1.03 1.67 10.13
CA PRO A 303 0.77 2.90 10.91
C PRO A 303 -0.11 3.86 10.10
N VAL A 304 -1.40 3.55 10.02
CA VAL A 304 -2.38 4.32 9.25
C VAL A 304 -2.91 5.53 10.02
N SER A 305 -3.07 6.66 9.35
CA SER A 305 -3.73 7.84 9.91
C SER A 305 -5.25 7.67 9.87
N TYR A 306 -5.90 7.66 11.03
CA TYR A 306 -7.36 7.66 11.12
C TYR A 306 -7.99 8.88 10.44
N THR A 307 -7.30 10.02 10.44
CA THR A 307 -7.73 11.23 9.73
C THR A 307 -7.77 11.00 8.23
N GLY A 308 -6.75 10.34 7.67
CA GLY A 308 -6.70 10.00 6.25
C GLY A 308 -7.85 9.09 5.83
N VAL A 309 -8.09 8.01 6.60
CA VAL A 309 -9.24 7.11 6.38
C VAL A 309 -10.56 7.87 6.45
N ALA A 310 -10.76 8.70 7.48
CA ALA A 310 -12.00 9.46 7.65
C ALA A 310 -12.24 10.43 6.48
N LEU A 311 -11.21 11.09 5.98
CA LEU A 311 -11.30 11.99 4.82
C LEU A 311 -11.62 11.25 3.52
N ILE A 312 -11.05 10.06 3.29
CA ILE A 312 -11.40 9.21 2.14
C ILE A 312 -12.87 8.81 2.21
N LEU A 313 -13.32 8.32 3.37
CA LEU A 313 -14.72 7.92 3.57
C LEU A 313 -15.68 9.11 3.42
N LEU A 314 -15.32 10.28 3.95
CA LEU A 314 -16.07 11.51 3.75
C LEU A 314 -16.13 11.89 2.27
N GLY A 315 -15.01 11.85 1.56
CA GLY A 315 -14.96 12.18 0.14
C GLY A 315 -15.87 11.29 -0.70
N ILE A 316 -15.87 10.00 -0.40
CA ILE A 316 -16.76 9.02 -1.04
C ILE A 316 -18.22 9.24 -0.64
N GLY A 317 -18.49 9.53 0.63
CA GLY A 317 -19.83 9.88 1.09
C GLY A 317 -20.39 11.12 0.38
N LEU A 318 -19.56 12.12 0.13
CA LEU A 318 -19.92 13.31 -0.64
C LEU A 318 -20.20 12.98 -2.12
N PHE A 319 -19.49 12.02 -2.73
CA PHE A 319 -19.82 11.53 -4.06
C PHE A 319 -21.19 10.87 -4.13
N VAL A 320 -21.52 10.04 -3.13
CA VAL A 320 -22.83 9.40 -3.03
C VAL A 320 -23.92 10.46 -2.79
N ALA A 321 -23.67 11.43 -1.92
CA ALA A 321 -24.62 12.50 -1.64
C ALA A 321 -24.90 13.38 -2.87
N GLU A 322 -23.88 13.71 -3.68
CA GLU A 322 -24.05 14.46 -4.94
C GLU A 322 -25.02 13.75 -5.89
N TYR A 323 -24.97 12.42 -5.97
CA TYR A 323 -25.88 11.62 -6.79
C TYR A 323 -27.35 11.77 -6.37
N PHE A 324 -27.64 11.74 -5.07
CA PHE A 324 -29.02 11.86 -4.56
C PHE A 324 -29.55 13.29 -4.57
N VAL A 325 -28.70 14.26 -4.20
CA VAL A 325 -29.10 15.66 -4.09
C VAL A 325 -29.18 16.33 -5.47
N ALA A 326 -28.64 15.69 -6.53
CA ALA A 326 -28.49 16.30 -7.85
C ALA A 326 -27.90 17.71 -7.74
N GLY A 327 -26.84 17.83 -6.96
CA GLY A 327 -26.15 19.09 -6.72
C GLY A 327 -25.62 19.71 -8.02
N PHE A 328 -25.24 20.98 -7.95
CA PHE A 328 -24.55 21.67 -9.04
C PHE A 328 -23.06 21.27 -9.14
N GLY A 329 -22.66 20.10 -8.62
CA GLY A 329 -21.27 19.63 -8.60
C GLY A 329 -20.44 20.04 -7.38
N VAL A 330 -21.03 20.73 -6.40
CA VAL A 330 -20.30 21.26 -5.22
C VAL A 330 -19.89 20.13 -4.25
N LEU A 331 -20.79 19.19 -3.94
CA LEU A 331 -20.45 18.05 -3.08
C LEU A 331 -19.48 17.12 -3.82
N GLY A 332 -19.65 16.98 -5.13
CA GLY A 332 -18.71 16.27 -6.01
C GLY A 332 -17.29 16.83 -5.92
N LEU A 333 -17.10 18.14 -6.11
CA LEU A 333 -15.78 18.75 -6.02
C LEU A 333 -15.19 18.63 -4.61
N GLY A 334 -16.00 18.90 -3.57
CA GLY A 334 -15.60 18.70 -2.18
C GLY A 334 -15.19 17.25 -1.89
N GLY A 335 -15.87 16.28 -2.50
CA GLY A 335 -15.56 14.86 -2.43
C GLY A 335 -14.20 14.52 -3.02
N ILE A 336 -13.85 15.06 -4.20
CA ILE A 336 -12.53 14.87 -4.84
C ILE A 336 -11.43 15.43 -3.94
N VAL A 337 -11.60 16.64 -3.41
CA VAL A 337 -10.60 17.29 -2.55
C VAL A 337 -10.41 16.51 -1.26
N ALA A 338 -11.50 16.13 -0.59
CA ALA A 338 -11.45 15.33 0.63
C ALA A 338 -10.79 13.96 0.39
N PHE A 339 -11.14 13.29 -0.70
CA PHE A 339 -10.53 12.03 -1.10
C PHE A 339 -9.03 12.19 -1.37
N ALA A 340 -8.61 13.19 -2.14
CA ALA A 340 -7.21 13.43 -2.48
C ALA A 340 -6.36 13.71 -1.22
N ILE A 341 -6.83 14.60 -0.35
CA ILE A 341 -6.15 14.92 0.91
C ILE A 341 -6.11 13.68 1.81
N GLY A 342 -7.23 12.97 1.94
CA GLY A 342 -7.33 11.75 2.73
C GLY A 342 -6.37 10.65 2.25
N SER A 343 -6.26 10.44 0.94
CA SER A 343 -5.36 9.47 0.33
C SER A 343 -3.88 9.81 0.51
N VAL A 344 -3.52 11.10 0.46
CA VAL A 344 -2.15 11.53 0.80
C VAL A 344 -1.85 11.34 2.28
N MET A 345 -2.82 11.61 3.15
CA MET A 345 -2.68 11.46 4.60
C MET A 345 -2.82 10.01 5.10
N LEU A 346 -3.26 9.07 4.26
CA LEU A 346 -3.66 7.72 4.67
C LEU A 346 -2.53 6.96 5.37
N ILE A 347 -1.35 6.96 4.75
CA ILE A 347 -0.17 6.30 5.30
C ILE A 347 0.77 7.38 5.82
N ASP A 348 0.79 7.53 7.13
CA ASP A 348 1.61 8.52 7.83
C ASP A 348 2.91 7.87 8.29
N THR A 349 3.67 7.37 7.31
CA THR A 349 4.98 6.76 7.57
C THR A 349 6.02 7.23 6.57
N GLU A 350 7.07 7.85 7.08
CA GLU A 350 8.31 8.08 6.33
C GLU A 350 9.22 6.85 6.29
N ALA A 351 8.76 5.72 6.83
CA ALA A 351 9.49 4.45 6.79
C ALA A 351 9.80 4.07 5.33
N PRO A 352 11.09 3.91 4.96
CA PRO A 352 11.47 3.61 3.59
C PRO A 352 10.80 2.34 3.08
N GLY A 353 10.11 2.44 1.95
CA GLY A 353 9.37 1.34 1.34
C GLY A 353 7.94 1.11 1.87
N PHE A 354 7.44 1.98 2.76
CA PHE A 354 6.05 1.97 3.23
C PHE A 354 5.24 3.22 2.81
N SER A 355 5.63 3.93 1.75
CA SER A 355 4.85 5.05 1.22
C SER A 355 3.95 4.65 0.05
N ILE A 356 2.78 5.29 -0.08
CA ILE A 356 1.94 5.15 -1.28
C ILE A 356 2.54 6.06 -2.37
N PRO A 357 2.86 5.55 -3.56
CA PRO A 357 3.41 6.36 -4.63
C PRO A 357 2.39 7.42 -5.07
N LEU A 358 2.81 8.69 -5.09
CA LEU A 358 1.96 9.81 -5.50
C LEU A 358 1.28 9.61 -6.87
N PRO A 359 1.93 8.99 -7.90
CA PRO A 359 1.25 8.65 -9.15
C PRO A 359 0.01 7.77 -8.97
N LEU A 360 0.02 6.84 -8.01
CA LEU A 360 -1.15 5.99 -7.71
C LEU A 360 -2.27 6.81 -7.06
N VAL A 361 -1.94 7.72 -6.15
CA VAL A 361 -2.91 8.64 -5.54
C VAL A 361 -3.53 9.55 -6.60
N ILE A 362 -2.70 10.12 -7.48
CA ILE A 362 -3.16 10.97 -8.60
C ILE A 362 -4.05 10.15 -9.54
N ALA A 363 -3.63 8.93 -9.91
CA ALA A 363 -4.42 8.07 -10.79
C ALA A 363 -5.79 7.75 -10.16
N ALA A 364 -5.83 7.32 -8.90
CA ALA A 364 -7.06 7.03 -8.18
C ALA A 364 -7.98 8.26 -8.07
N THR A 365 -7.42 9.43 -7.77
CA THR A 365 -8.16 10.69 -7.69
C THR A 365 -8.71 11.09 -9.06
N ALA A 366 -7.91 10.95 -10.12
CA ALA A 366 -8.33 11.24 -11.49
C ALA A 366 -9.42 10.27 -11.98
N THR A 367 -9.31 8.98 -11.66
CA THR A 367 -10.35 7.98 -11.96
C THR A 367 -11.66 8.33 -11.24
N SER A 368 -11.58 8.72 -9.96
CA SER A 368 -12.74 9.16 -9.18
C SER A 368 -13.40 10.40 -9.78
N ALA A 369 -12.58 11.39 -10.18
CA ALA A 369 -13.04 12.62 -10.81
C ALA A 369 -13.68 12.36 -12.19
N LEU A 370 -13.06 11.51 -13.01
CA LEU A 370 -13.58 11.14 -14.33
C LEU A 370 -14.91 10.40 -14.19
N PHE A 371 -15.02 9.49 -13.22
CA PHE A 371 -16.28 8.80 -12.92
C PHE A 371 -17.39 9.79 -12.57
N LEU A 372 -17.10 10.78 -11.71
CA LEU A 372 -18.06 11.83 -11.35
C LEU A 372 -18.45 12.71 -12.53
N LEU A 373 -17.50 13.10 -13.38
CA LEU A 373 -17.78 13.87 -14.59
C LEU A 373 -18.65 13.06 -15.58
N ALA A 374 -18.40 11.76 -15.72
CA ALA A 374 -19.18 10.89 -16.59
C ALA A 374 -20.61 10.72 -16.08
N THR A 375 -20.82 10.50 -14.78
CA THR A 375 -22.17 10.38 -14.20
C THR A 375 -22.94 11.70 -14.31
N LEU A 376 -22.29 12.84 -14.05
CA LEU A 376 -22.89 14.16 -14.23
C LEU A 376 -23.25 14.42 -15.70
N HIS A 377 -22.35 14.08 -16.64
CA HIS A 377 -22.61 14.21 -18.07
C HIS A 377 -23.81 13.37 -18.51
N LEU A 378 -23.89 12.10 -18.07
CA LEU A 378 -25.02 11.22 -18.37
C LEU A 378 -26.32 11.72 -17.74
N ALA A 379 -26.30 12.22 -16.51
CA ALA A 379 -27.46 12.77 -15.83
C ALA A 379 -27.98 14.05 -16.54
N LEU A 380 -27.08 14.96 -16.92
CA LEU A 380 -27.43 16.15 -17.69
C LEU A 380 -27.97 15.79 -19.07
N ARG A 381 -27.38 14.80 -19.75
CA ARG A 381 -27.86 14.30 -21.04
C ARG A 381 -29.24 13.63 -20.91
N ALA A 382 -29.49 12.89 -19.84
CA ALA A 382 -30.79 12.29 -19.57
C ALA A 382 -31.88 13.34 -19.33
N ARG A 383 -31.57 14.41 -18.58
CA ARG A 383 -32.48 15.56 -18.37
C ARG A 383 -32.75 16.37 -19.64
N ARG A 384 -31.83 16.36 -20.62
CA ARG A 384 -32.00 17.04 -21.91
C ARG A 384 -32.66 16.15 -22.98
N ARG A 385 -33.01 14.90 -22.67
CA ARG A 385 -33.84 14.12 -23.59
C ARG A 385 -35.24 14.73 -23.63
N PRO A 386 -35.79 15.02 -24.81
CA PRO A 386 -37.15 15.52 -24.91
C PRO A 386 -38.10 14.53 -24.23
N VAL A 387 -39.06 15.05 -23.47
CA VAL A 387 -40.08 14.24 -22.80
C VAL A 387 -40.90 13.53 -23.88
N VAL A 388 -40.75 12.21 -23.98
CA VAL A 388 -41.43 11.37 -25.00
C VAL A 388 -42.81 10.89 -24.53
N SER A 389 -43.29 11.37 -23.38
CA SER A 389 -44.59 11.01 -22.80
C SER A 389 -45.21 12.19 -22.06
N GLY A 390 -46.36 12.69 -22.54
CA GLY A 390 -47.13 13.75 -21.89
C GLY A 390 -47.90 14.64 -22.87
N ARG A 391 -48.88 15.37 -22.32
CA ARG A 391 -49.90 16.23 -23.00
C ARG A 391 -49.36 17.11 -24.13
N GLU A 392 -48.09 17.50 -24.06
CA GLU A 392 -47.42 18.39 -25.01
C GLU A 392 -47.14 17.73 -26.37
N HIS A 393 -47.05 16.39 -26.45
CA HIS A 393 -46.86 15.67 -27.72
C HIS A 393 -48.17 15.35 -28.44
N LEU A 394 -49.30 15.39 -27.72
CA LEU A 394 -50.63 15.24 -28.33
C LEU A 394 -51.01 16.50 -29.09
N LEU A 395 -50.59 17.68 -28.63
CA LEU A 395 -50.82 18.95 -29.34
C LEU A 395 -50.02 18.98 -30.66
N GLY A 396 -50.74 19.01 -31.79
CA GLY A 396 -50.19 19.00 -33.14
C GLY A 396 -50.07 17.61 -33.77
N ALA A 397 -50.35 16.53 -33.03
CA ALA A 397 -50.36 15.17 -33.55
C ALA A 397 -51.52 14.97 -34.52
N THR A 398 -51.31 14.10 -35.52
CA THR A 398 -52.36 13.68 -36.45
C THR A 398 -52.96 12.34 -36.03
N GLY A 399 -54.26 12.20 -36.24
CA GLY A 399 -55.00 10.97 -35.98
C GLY A 399 -56.09 10.75 -37.01
N GLU A 400 -56.75 9.60 -36.93
CA GLU A 400 -57.83 9.20 -37.84
C GLU A 400 -59.12 8.98 -37.05
N VAL A 401 -60.25 9.51 -37.54
CA VAL A 401 -61.57 9.32 -36.91
C VAL A 401 -62.00 7.86 -37.10
N VAL A 402 -62.25 7.13 -36.01
CA VAL A 402 -62.52 5.68 -36.06
C VAL A 402 -63.98 5.34 -35.81
N GLU A 403 -64.67 6.11 -34.95
CA GLU A 403 -66.03 5.76 -34.52
C GLU A 403 -66.86 7.01 -34.21
N GLU A 404 -68.11 7.02 -34.68
CA GLU A 404 -69.12 8.04 -34.39
C GLU A 404 -70.37 7.31 -33.87
N GLY A 405 -70.64 7.41 -32.57
CA GLY A 405 -71.70 6.64 -31.92
C GLY A 405 -72.19 7.31 -30.64
N GLY A 406 -73.51 7.50 -30.52
CA GLY A 406 -74.13 8.03 -29.30
C GLY A 406 -73.94 9.53 -29.03
N GLY A 407 -73.56 10.32 -30.03
CA GLY A 407 -73.31 11.76 -29.89
C GLY A 407 -71.88 12.12 -29.47
N GLU A 408 -70.97 11.14 -29.41
CA GLU A 408 -69.54 11.33 -29.17
C GLU A 408 -68.71 10.82 -30.35
N THR A 409 -67.60 11.50 -30.63
CA THR A 409 -66.68 11.15 -31.72
C THR A 409 -65.35 10.68 -31.14
N TYR A 410 -64.78 9.63 -31.70
CA TYR A 410 -63.49 9.09 -31.28
C TYR A 410 -62.49 9.07 -32.44
N ALA A 411 -61.24 9.47 -32.16
CA ALA A 411 -60.14 9.39 -33.11
C ALA A 411 -58.96 8.59 -32.52
N ARG A 412 -58.27 7.86 -33.39
CA ARG A 412 -57.04 7.16 -33.04
C ARG A 412 -55.86 8.09 -33.26
N VAL A 413 -55.20 8.49 -32.18
CA VAL A 413 -54.02 9.37 -32.17
C VAL A 413 -52.87 8.58 -31.53
N HIS A 414 -51.74 8.44 -32.22
CA HIS A 414 -50.57 7.67 -31.74
C HIS A 414 -50.87 6.23 -31.29
N GLY A 415 -51.90 5.59 -31.85
CA GLY A 415 -52.28 4.20 -31.53
C GLY A 415 -53.28 4.04 -30.38
N GLU A 416 -53.64 5.12 -29.69
CA GLU A 416 -54.67 5.15 -28.64
C GLU A 416 -55.97 5.78 -29.14
N ILE A 417 -57.12 5.34 -28.62
CA ILE A 417 -58.43 5.89 -28.97
C ILE A 417 -58.78 7.00 -27.96
N TRP A 418 -58.95 8.21 -28.48
CA TRP A 418 -59.28 9.40 -27.69
C TRP A 418 -60.65 9.94 -28.08
N LYS A 419 -61.39 10.44 -27.09
CA LYS A 419 -62.60 11.21 -27.34
C LYS A 419 -62.19 12.56 -27.94
N VAL A 420 -62.82 12.96 -29.04
CA VAL A 420 -62.46 14.18 -29.76
C VAL A 420 -63.64 15.13 -29.91
N ARG A 421 -63.34 16.43 -29.88
CA ARG A 421 -64.27 17.53 -30.13
C ARG A 421 -63.79 18.35 -31.32
N SER A 422 -64.70 18.70 -32.22
CA SER A 422 -64.39 19.57 -33.36
C SER A 422 -65.49 20.61 -33.55
N ASP A 423 -65.12 21.79 -34.04
CA ASP A 423 -66.06 22.88 -34.35
C ASP A 423 -66.82 22.66 -35.67
N GLY A 424 -66.50 21.58 -36.41
CA GLY A 424 -67.18 21.17 -37.65
C GLY A 424 -67.47 19.67 -37.70
N PRO A 425 -68.33 19.22 -38.65
CA PRO A 425 -68.65 17.80 -38.79
C PRO A 425 -67.42 17.01 -39.25
N LEU A 426 -67.09 15.95 -38.52
CA LEU A 426 -66.03 15.00 -38.84
C LEU A 426 -66.61 13.77 -39.53
N GLN A 427 -65.91 13.23 -40.53
CA GLN A 427 -66.29 11.99 -41.21
C GLN A 427 -65.44 10.82 -40.72
N LEU A 428 -66.03 9.62 -40.71
CA LEU A 428 -65.31 8.39 -40.41
C LEU A 428 -64.12 8.21 -41.38
N GLY A 429 -62.93 7.90 -40.86
CA GLY A 429 -61.68 7.79 -41.63
C GLY A 429 -61.02 9.11 -41.98
N GLN A 430 -61.53 10.26 -41.52
CA GLN A 430 -60.94 11.57 -41.78
C GLN A 430 -59.68 11.80 -40.92
N SER A 431 -58.63 12.33 -41.53
CA SER A 431 -57.43 12.77 -40.81
C SER A 431 -57.70 14.08 -40.06
N VAL A 432 -57.36 14.09 -38.78
CA VAL A 432 -57.57 15.24 -37.88
C VAL A 432 -56.27 15.58 -37.18
N ARG A 433 -56.06 16.87 -36.90
CA ARG A 433 -54.92 17.38 -36.14
C ARG A 433 -55.39 17.88 -34.78
N VAL A 434 -54.72 17.46 -33.73
CA VAL A 434 -55.03 17.88 -32.37
C VAL A 434 -54.56 19.32 -32.15
N THR A 435 -55.46 20.22 -31.76
CA THR A 435 -55.18 21.64 -31.49
C THR A 435 -55.20 21.97 -30.01
N GLY A 436 -55.85 21.14 -29.20
CA GLY A 436 -56.02 21.35 -27.76
C GLY A 436 -56.29 20.03 -27.04
N MET A 437 -56.10 20.02 -25.72
CA MET A 437 -56.50 18.90 -24.87
C MET A 437 -57.12 19.45 -23.60
N ASP A 438 -58.36 19.06 -23.32
CA ASP A 438 -59.10 19.42 -22.11
C ASP A 438 -59.52 18.13 -21.36
N GLY A 439 -58.88 17.88 -20.22
CA GLY A 439 -59.13 16.67 -19.43
C GLY A 439 -58.73 15.37 -20.14
N LEU A 440 -59.73 14.60 -20.62
CA LEU A 440 -59.58 13.35 -21.38
C LEU A 440 -60.14 13.47 -22.82
N GLU A 441 -60.42 14.70 -23.25
CA GLU A 441 -61.00 15.01 -24.56
C GLU A 441 -60.02 15.88 -25.37
N LEU A 442 -59.77 15.50 -26.63
CA LEU A 442 -58.89 16.24 -27.54
C LEU A 442 -59.70 17.17 -28.43
N ALA A 443 -59.34 18.44 -28.49
CA ALA A 443 -59.85 19.35 -29.50
C ALA A 443 -59.09 19.09 -30.81
N VAL A 444 -59.82 18.82 -31.89
CA VAL A 444 -59.24 18.46 -33.18
C VAL A 444 -59.85 19.26 -34.32
N GLU A 445 -59.01 19.60 -35.30
CA GLU A 445 -59.43 20.24 -36.55
C GLU A 445 -59.21 19.30 -37.74
N PRO A 446 -60.08 19.35 -38.76
CA PRO A 446 -59.88 18.60 -39.99
C PRO A 446 -58.56 18.98 -40.66
N GLU A 447 -57.73 18.00 -40.95
CA GLU A 447 -56.52 18.26 -41.73
C GLU A 447 -56.93 18.48 -43.19
N ARG A 448 -56.88 19.74 -43.66
CA ARG A 448 -57.05 20.05 -45.08
C ARG A 448 -55.94 19.34 -45.86
N LYS A 449 -56.30 18.35 -46.68
CA LYS A 449 -55.43 17.82 -47.74
C LYS A 449 -54.97 18.99 -48.60
N GLY A 450 -53.74 19.46 -48.38
CA GLY A 450 -53.07 20.31 -49.34
C GLY A 450 -52.87 19.53 -50.62
N GLU A 451 -53.39 20.06 -51.72
CA GLU A 451 -53.03 19.64 -53.07
C GLU A 451 -51.52 19.84 -53.28
N GLY A 452 -50.83 18.79 -53.74
CA GLY A 452 -49.72 18.95 -54.68
C GLY A 452 -48.29 19.00 -54.11
N SER A 453 -47.66 17.83 -54.20
CA SER A 453 -46.34 17.52 -54.80
C SER A 453 -45.03 17.82 -54.08
#